data_AF-A0A6L3VP54-F1
#
_entry.id   AF-A0A6L3VP54-F1
#
_cell.length_a   1.000
_cell.length_b   1.000
_cell.length_c   1.000
_cell.angle_alpha   90.00
_cell.angle_beta   90.00
_cell.angle_gamma   90.00
#
_symmetry.space_group_name_H-M   'P 1'
#
loop_
_entity.id
_entity.type
_entity.pdbx_description
1 polymer ?
#
loop_
_entity_poly.entity_id
_entity_poly.type
_entity_poly.pdbx_seq_one_letter_code
_entity_poly.pdbx_strand_id
1 'polypeptide(L)'
;MWFDVATAEIHRVAFSFDKWSGQLVITVDGIPVTQELHLFSLSLTKRWAFDLGVQERHSVVIEKKRKLLLAGLRPQTVRVLVDATLVTSASM
;
A
#
# COMPACT_ATOMS: atom_id res chain seq x y z
N MET A 1 6.22 3.05 -4.72
CA MET A 1 7.01 2.87 -3.49
C MET A 1 7.28 1.39 -3.32
N TRP A 2 8.43 1.00 -2.81
CA TRP A 2 8.74 -0.40 -2.48
C TRP A 2 9.43 -0.49 -1.13
N PHE A 3 9.34 -1.65 -0.48
CA PHE A 3 10.00 -1.98 0.78
C PHE A 3 10.20 -3.49 0.86
N ASP A 4 11.23 -3.91 1.58
CA ASP A 4 11.50 -5.31 1.84
C ASP A 4 10.92 -5.70 3.21
N VAL A 5 10.38 -6.91 3.32
CA VAL A 5 9.77 -7.50 4.51
C VAL A 5 10.54 -8.74 4.90
N ALA A 6 10.67 -8.98 6.21
CA ALA A 6 11.41 -10.09 6.83
C ALA A 6 12.94 -9.96 6.79
N THR A 7 13.61 -10.84 7.53
CA THR A 7 15.09 -10.90 7.61
C THR A 7 15.65 -12.19 7.03
N ALA A 8 14.96 -13.32 7.16
CA ALA A 8 15.38 -14.59 6.60
C ALA A 8 14.69 -14.88 5.25
N GLU A 9 13.38 -14.65 5.17
CA GLU A 9 12.55 -14.85 3.98
C GLU A 9 12.21 -13.50 3.32
N ILE A 10 13.22 -12.82 2.75
CA ILE A 10 13.05 -11.44 2.26
C ILE A 10 12.08 -11.40 1.08
N HIS A 11 10.96 -10.71 1.27
CA HIS A 11 9.97 -10.43 0.22
C HIS A 11 9.94 -8.94 -0.11
N ARG A 12 9.91 -8.61 -1.41
CA ARG A 12 9.78 -7.24 -1.89
C ARG A 12 8.33 -6.89 -2.17
N VAL A 13 7.79 -5.95 -1.39
CA VAL A 13 6.46 -5.40 -1.63
C VAL A 13 6.56 -4.10 -2.40
N ALA A 14 5.81 -3.97 -3.49
CA ALA A 14 5.67 -2.72 -4.22
C ALA A 14 4.22 -2.22 -4.21
N PHE A 15 4.07 -0.91 -4.02
CA PHE A 15 2.82 -0.18 -4.11
C PHE A 15 2.92 0.87 -5.23
N SER A 16 1.97 0.82 -6.17
CA SER A 16 1.80 1.81 -7.22
C SER A 16 0.38 2.35 -7.25
N PHE A 17 0.24 3.67 -7.46
CA PHE A 17 -1.04 4.33 -7.66
C PHE A 17 -0.92 5.38 -8.77
N ASP A 18 -1.69 5.21 -9.82
CA ASP A 18 -1.81 6.17 -10.91
C ASP A 18 -2.96 7.15 -10.59
N LYS A 19 -2.62 8.45 -10.52
CA LYS A 19 -3.60 9.50 -10.18
C LYS A 19 -4.55 9.85 -11.32
N TRP A 20 -4.16 9.57 -12.57
CA TRP A 20 -4.94 9.86 -13.77
C TRP A 20 -5.97 8.76 -14.04
N SER A 21 -5.57 7.50 -13.93
CA SER A 21 -6.46 6.35 -14.13
C SER A 21 -7.14 5.88 -12.85
N GLY A 22 -6.61 6.25 -11.68
CA GLY A 22 -7.05 5.72 -10.39
C GLY A 22 -6.63 4.26 -10.16
N GLN A 23 -5.76 3.72 -11.02
CA GLN A 23 -5.29 2.35 -10.91
C GLN A 23 -4.36 2.19 -9.71
N LEU A 24 -4.62 1.16 -8.91
CA LEU A 24 -3.78 0.75 -7.78
C LEU A 24 -3.29 -0.67 -8.01
N VAL A 25 -1.99 -0.88 -7.77
CA VAL A 25 -1.36 -2.20 -7.87
C VAL A 25 -0.46 -2.41 -6.65
N ILE A 26 -0.67 -3.53 -5.96
CA ILE A 26 0.23 -4.04 -4.94
C ILE A 26 0.84 -5.33 -5.47
N THR A 27 2.17 -5.42 -5.47
CA THR A 27 2.89 -6.63 -5.85
C THR A 27 3.76 -7.13 -4.72
N VAL A 28 3.98 -8.44 -4.69
CA VAL A 28 4.92 -9.16 -3.83
C VAL A 28 5.85 -9.93 -4.75
N ASP A 29 7.14 -9.63 -4.69
CA ASP A 29 8.16 -10.19 -5.59
C ASP A 29 7.82 -10.04 -7.08
N GLY A 30 7.13 -8.94 -7.42
CA GLY A 30 6.66 -8.65 -8.78
C GLY A 30 5.33 -9.31 -9.16
N ILE A 31 4.79 -10.20 -8.34
CA ILE A 31 3.49 -10.85 -8.56
C ILE A 31 2.38 -9.97 -7.97
N PRO A 32 1.36 -9.58 -8.75
CA PRO A 32 0.25 -8.75 -8.24
C PRO A 32 -0.60 -9.53 -7.24
N VAL A 33 -0.71 -9.00 -6.03
CA VAL A 33 -1.58 -9.54 -4.96
C VAL A 33 -2.88 -8.73 -4.83
N THR A 34 -2.90 -7.48 -5.32
CA THR A 34 -4.10 -6.66 -5.37
C THR A 34 -4.04 -5.72 -6.56
N GLN A 35 -5.15 -5.64 -7.30
CA GLN A 35 -5.32 -4.70 -8.40
C GLN A 35 -6.73 -4.11 -8.35
N GLU A 36 -6.83 -2.78 -8.25
CA GLU A 36 -8.11 -2.07 -8.12
C GLU A 36 -8.13 -0.81 -9.01
N LEU A 37 -9.31 -0.50 -9.57
CA LEU A 37 -9.56 0.77 -10.28
C LEU A 37 -10.42 1.68 -9.40
N HIS A 38 -9.87 2.81 -8.97
CA HIS A 38 -10.56 3.72 -8.06
C HIS A 38 -11.14 4.93 -8.78
N LEU A 39 -12.26 4.74 -9.48
CA LEU A 39 -12.96 5.84 -10.15
C LEU A 39 -13.72 6.75 -9.18
N PHE A 40 -14.34 6.18 -8.13
CA PHE A 40 -15.13 6.95 -7.14
C PHE A 40 -15.08 6.28 -5.76
N SER A 41 -14.26 6.81 -4.84
CA SER A 41 -14.31 6.41 -3.43
C SER A 41 -14.58 7.63 -2.55
N LEU A 42 -15.61 7.54 -1.70
CA LEU A 42 -15.89 8.54 -0.66
C LEU A 42 -15.05 8.30 0.61
N SER A 43 -14.40 7.14 0.74
CA SER A 43 -13.57 6.83 1.90
C SER A 43 -12.28 7.64 1.89
N LEU A 44 -11.95 8.22 3.04
CA LEU A 44 -10.72 8.99 3.26
C LEU A 44 -9.53 8.13 3.57
N THR A 45 -9.76 6.93 4.09
CA THR A 45 -8.71 5.98 4.36
C THR A 45 -9.06 4.69 3.64
N LYS A 46 -8.12 4.21 2.84
CA LYS A 46 -8.16 2.86 2.28
C LYS A 46 -7.06 2.05 2.93
N ARG A 47 -7.38 0.81 3.26
CA ARG A 47 -6.50 -0.10 3.97
C ARG A 47 -6.51 -1.43 3.24
N TRP A 48 -5.32 -1.93 2.92
CA TRP A 48 -5.09 -3.25 2.34
C TRP A 48 -4.27 -4.04 3.33
N ALA A 49 -4.73 -5.25 3.66
CA ALA A 49 -4.07 -6.15 4.58
C ALA A 49 -3.87 -7.51 3.90
N PHE A 50 -2.68 -8.07 4.03
CA PHE A 50 -2.33 -9.38 3.52
C PHE A 50 -1.16 -9.96 4.33
N ASP A 51 -1.06 -11.28 4.36
CA ASP A 51 0.04 -11.97 5.04
C ASP A 51 1.11 -12.38 4.02
N LEU A 52 2.38 -12.32 4.44
CA LEU A 52 3.57 -12.69 3.67
C LEU A 52 4.34 -13.79 4.35
N GLY A 53 5.07 -14.59 3.56
CA GLY A 53 5.98 -15.63 4.03
C GLY A 53 5.31 -16.97 4.31
N VAL A 54 6.11 -18.03 4.22
CA VAL A 54 5.66 -19.40 4.54
C VAL A 54 6.16 -19.82 5.91
N GLN A 55 7.45 -19.60 6.19
CA GLN A 55 8.07 -19.93 7.49
C GLN A 55 8.04 -18.72 8.43
N GLU A 56 8.36 -17.54 7.90
CA GLU A 56 8.33 -16.28 8.64
C GLU A 56 7.10 -15.49 8.22
N ARG A 57 5.96 -15.74 8.89
CA ARG A 57 4.71 -15.05 8.54
C ARG A 57 4.67 -13.63 9.10
N HIS A 58 4.46 -12.67 8.21
CA HIS A 58 4.30 -11.26 8.56
C HIS A 58 2.97 -10.72 8.06
N SER A 59 2.28 -9.94 8.91
CA SER A 59 1.07 -9.24 8.51
C SER A 59 1.40 -7.86 7.96
N VAL A 60 1.13 -7.64 6.69
CA VAL A 60 1.40 -6.37 6.01
C VAL A 60 0.12 -5.58 5.85
N VAL A 61 0.19 -4.31 6.25
CA VAL A 61 -0.90 -3.35 6.10
C VAL A 61 -0.40 -2.13 5.36
N ILE A 62 -1.06 -1.82 4.25
CA ILE A 62 -0.85 -0.58 3.51
C ILE A 62 -2.07 0.31 3.71
N GLU A 63 -1.87 1.52 4.24
CA GLU A 63 -2.90 2.52 4.44
C GLU A 63 -2.67 3.72 3.54
N LYS A 64 -3.67 4.13 2.78
CA LYS A 64 -3.65 5.36 1.98
C LYS A 64 -4.70 6.32 2.49
N LYS A 65 -4.26 7.49 2.95
CA LYS A 65 -5.11 8.56 3.45
C LYS A 65 -5.21 9.72 2.46
N ARG A 66 -6.43 10.11 2.11
CA ARG A 66 -6.79 11.31 1.33
C ARG A 66 -7.65 12.24 2.20
N LYS A 67 -7.54 13.56 2.02
CA LYS A 67 -8.40 14.54 2.73
C LYS A 67 -9.74 14.73 1.98
N LEU A 68 -10.83 15.02 2.72
CA LEU A 68 -12.20 15.22 2.22
C LEU A 68 -12.25 16.40 1.23
N LEU A 69 -12.77 16.13 0.02
CA LEU A 69 -13.35 17.05 -1.00
C LEU A 69 -12.55 18.32 -1.41
N LEU A 70 -12.51 18.60 -2.72
CA LEU A 70 -12.04 19.86 -3.33
C LEU A 70 -10.55 20.24 -3.09
N ALA A 71 -9.63 19.27 -3.08
CA ALA A 71 -8.20 19.54 -2.94
C ALA A 71 -7.33 18.67 -3.87
N GLY A 72 -7.60 18.74 -5.18
CA GLY A 72 -6.98 17.89 -6.22
C GLY A 72 -5.43 17.91 -6.32
N LEU A 73 -4.75 18.72 -5.51
CA LEU A 73 -3.29 18.88 -5.50
C LEU A 73 -2.64 18.57 -4.13
N ARG A 74 -3.41 18.19 -3.11
CA ARG A 74 -2.82 17.92 -1.80
C ARG A 74 -2.17 16.54 -1.77
N PRO A 75 -0.97 16.42 -1.18
CA PRO A 75 -0.29 15.13 -1.08
C PRO A 75 -1.11 14.10 -0.33
N GLN A 76 -1.09 12.86 -0.82
CA GLN A 76 -1.75 11.70 -0.23
C GLN A 76 -0.70 10.93 0.57
N THR A 77 -1.00 10.60 1.82
CA THR A 77 -0.04 9.85 2.65
C THR A 77 -0.32 8.37 2.52
N VAL A 78 0.71 7.60 2.18
CA VAL A 78 0.72 6.13 2.21
C VAL A 78 1.58 5.70 3.40
N ARG A 79 1.05 4.82 4.25
CA ARG A 79 1.74 4.23 5.40
C ARG A 79 1.80 2.73 5.21
N VAL A 80 2.92 2.14 5.57
CA VAL A 80 3.16 0.71 5.52
C VAL A 80 3.45 0.22 6.93
N LEU A 81 2.66 -0.72 7.41
CA LEU A 81 2.87 -1.38 8.68
C LEU A 81 3.18 -2.86 8.43
N VAL A 82 4.17 -3.39 9.12
CA VAL A 82 4.49 -4.81 9.18
C VAL A 82 4.36 -5.21 10.64
N ASP A 83 3.52 -6.21 10.93
CA ASP A 83 3.20 -6.66 12.30
C ASP A 83 2.82 -5.48 13.22
N ALA A 84 1.94 -4.62 12.70
CA ALA A 84 1.48 -3.36 13.32
C ALA A 84 2.57 -2.30 13.57
N THR A 85 3.81 -2.52 13.15
CA THR A 85 4.92 -1.56 13.25
C THR A 85 5.04 -0.76 11.96
N LEU A 86 5.06 0.57 12.05
CA LEU A 86 5.27 1.45 10.88
C LEU A 86 6.71 1.26 10.35
N VAL A 87 6.84 0.70 9.15
CA VAL A 87 8.14 0.48 8.49
C VAL A 87 8.49 1.65 7.57
N THR A 88 7.50 2.13 6.82
CA THR A 88 7.73 3.26 5.92
C THR A 88 6.47 4.09 5.69
N SER A 89 6.67 5.32 5.25
CA SER A 89 5.60 6.19 4.78
C SER A 89 6.08 7.05 3.63
N ALA A 90 5.20 7.29 2.67
CA ALA A 90 5.45 8.19 1.56
C ALA A 90 4.31 9.19 1.39
N SER A 91 4.66 10.36 0.87
CA SER A 91 3.71 11.38 0.47
C SER A 91 3.69 11.41 -1.05
N MET A 92 2.53 11.08 -1.65
CA MET A 92 2.34 10.94 -3.10
C MET A 92 1.47 12.05 -3.66
#